data_AF-A0A084QYN5-F1
#
_entry.id   AF-A0A084QYN5-F1
#
_cell.length_a   1.000
_cell.length_b   1.000
_cell.length_c   1.000
_cell.angle_alpha   90.00
_cell.angle_beta   90.00
_cell.angle_gamma   90.00
#
_symmetry.space_group_name_H-M   'P 1'
#
loop_
_entity.id
_entity.type
_entity.pdbx_description
1 polymer ?
#
loop_
_entity_poly.entity_id
_entity_poly.type
_entity_poly.pdbx_seq_one_letter_code
_entity_poly.pdbx_strand_id
1 'polypeptide(L)'
;MADKDKGKPKPDPGALRAKDMYQTYLNIPGYADDSMLFVIRYSAKAEEELSKADLEAFRCGMGELLALLRRTDLDATQRAARAKEVREAIQERIKYAPELVRDADQFFACMGAGKKAAGVEH
;
A
#
# COMPACT_ATOMS: atom_id res chain seq x y z
N MET A 1 -19.62 31.72 27.28
CA MET A 1 -18.49 32.46 26.65
C MET A 1 -17.31 31.48 26.57
N ALA A 2 -16.74 31.30 25.35
CA ALA A 2 -15.38 30.84 24.95
C ALA A 2 -14.82 29.54 25.60
N ASP A 3 -13.98 28.67 25.01
CA ASP A 3 -13.03 28.71 23.88
C ASP A 3 -12.62 27.22 23.59
N LYS A 4 -12.91 26.64 22.41
CA LYS A 4 -12.02 26.32 21.27
C LYS A 4 -10.76 25.44 21.49
N ASP A 5 -10.61 24.53 20.51
CA ASP A 5 -9.38 24.07 19.83
C ASP A 5 -8.54 22.90 20.40
N LYS A 6 -8.73 21.74 19.76
CA LYS A 6 -7.72 20.86 19.12
C LYS A 6 -6.43 20.51 19.87
N GLY A 7 -6.23 19.20 20.02
CA GLY A 7 -4.91 18.62 20.22
C GLY A 7 -4.78 17.27 19.53
N LYS A 8 -4.77 17.24 18.19
CA LYS A 8 -4.17 16.10 17.49
C LYS A 8 -2.72 15.99 17.98
N PRO A 9 -2.21 14.80 18.36
CA PRO A 9 -0.82 14.66 18.77
C PRO A 9 0.07 15.22 17.67
N LYS A 10 0.91 16.20 18.03
CA LYS A 10 1.94 16.72 17.13
C LYS A 10 2.80 15.52 16.70
N PRO A 11 3.06 15.32 15.39
CA PRO A 11 3.96 14.26 14.96
C PRO A 11 5.33 14.50 15.59
N ASP A 12 5.89 13.47 16.21
CA ASP A 12 7.22 13.53 16.82
C ASP A 12 8.23 14.16 15.85
N PRO A 13 9.09 15.08 16.30
CA PRO A 13 10.10 15.68 15.43
C PRO A 13 11.04 14.62 14.84
N GLY A 14 11.22 13.48 15.51
CA GLY A 14 11.90 12.30 14.95
C GLY A 14 11.12 11.61 13.82
N ALA A 15 9.79 11.52 13.90
CA ALA A 15 8.94 11.01 12.83
C ALA A 15 8.88 11.99 11.64
N LEU A 16 8.91 13.29 11.91
CA LEU A 16 8.98 14.33 10.88
C LEU A 16 10.34 14.29 10.17
N ARG A 17 11.44 14.15 10.91
CA ARG A 17 12.80 14.03 10.37
C ARG A 17 13.01 12.72 9.62
N ALA A 18 12.40 11.63 10.09
CA ALA A 18 12.38 10.36 9.37
C ALA A 18 11.59 10.51 8.07
N LYS A 19 10.39 11.11 8.09
CA LYS A 19 9.59 11.35 6.89
C LYS A 19 10.32 12.21 5.86
N ASP A 20 11.01 13.26 6.29
CA ASP A 20 11.81 14.17 5.45
C ASP A 20 13.10 13.52 4.91
N MET A 21 13.80 12.75 5.75
CA MET A 21 14.95 11.94 5.32
C MET A 21 14.53 10.85 4.34
N TYR A 22 13.46 10.11 4.63
CA TYR A 22 12.88 9.15 3.71
C TYR A 22 12.55 9.85 2.39
N GLN A 23 11.83 10.97 2.42
CA GLN A 23 11.50 11.74 1.21
C GLN A 23 12.72 12.19 0.40
N THR A 24 13.84 12.49 1.07
CA THR A 24 15.12 12.83 0.44
C THR A 24 15.82 11.60 -0.18
N TYR A 25 15.92 10.48 0.53
CA TYR A 25 16.49 9.22 -0.01
C TYR A 25 15.63 8.63 -1.15
N LEU A 26 14.31 8.85 -1.09
CA LEU A 26 13.30 8.48 -2.08
C LEU A 26 13.36 9.34 -3.37
N ASN A 27 14.21 10.36 -3.43
CA ASN A 27 14.42 11.20 -4.61
C ASN A 27 15.78 10.93 -5.30
N ILE A 28 16.56 9.96 -4.81
CA ILE A 28 17.82 9.55 -5.42
C ILE A 28 17.50 8.51 -6.51
N PRO A 29 17.63 8.85 -7.81
CA PRO A 29 17.33 7.92 -8.89
C PRO A 29 18.24 6.68 -8.80
N GLY A 30 17.62 5.50 -8.71
CA GLY A 30 18.31 4.20 -8.60
C GLY A 30 18.54 3.68 -7.18
N TYR A 31 18.22 4.43 -6.12
CA TYR A 31 18.45 3.99 -4.72
C TYR A 31 17.31 3.16 -4.12
N ALA A 32 16.10 3.28 -4.66
CA ALA A 32 14.99 2.37 -4.43
C ALA A 32 14.48 1.93 -5.80
N ASP A 33 14.23 0.64 -5.99
CA ASP A 33 13.46 0.17 -7.15
C ASP A 33 12.21 1.05 -7.25
N ASP A 34 11.96 1.69 -8.41
CA ASP A 34 10.87 2.64 -8.62
C ASP A 34 9.52 2.09 -8.10
N SER A 35 9.37 0.76 -8.10
CA SER A 35 8.23 0.03 -7.58
C SER A 35 8.07 0.13 -6.05
N MET A 36 9.15 0.05 -5.27
CA MET A 36 9.08 0.16 -3.80
C MET A 36 8.80 1.59 -3.35
N LEU A 37 9.41 2.56 -4.03
CA LEU A 37 9.11 3.98 -3.83
C LEU A 37 7.63 4.27 -4.10
N PHE A 38 7.11 3.74 -5.22
CA PHE A 38 5.71 3.86 -5.58
C PHE A 38 4.79 3.24 -4.52
N VAL A 39 5.07 2.02 -4.05
CA VAL A 39 4.30 1.34 -3.00
C VAL A 39 4.25 2.15 -1.70
N ILE A 40 5.37 2.76 -1.30
CA ILE A 40 5.44 3.61 -0.10
C ILE A 40 4.58 4.87 -0.28
N ARG A 41 4.72 5.56 -1.42
CA ARG A 41 3.94 6.78 -1.73
C ARG A 41 2.44 6.48 -1.82
N TYR A 42 2.07 5.39 -2.47
CA TYR A 42 0.69 4.94 -2.59
C TYR A 42 0.09 4.60 -1.22
N SER A 43 0.86 3.93 -0.35
CA SER A 43 0.43 3.62 1.02
C SER A 43 0.23 4.87 1.87
N ALA A 44 1.15 5.83 1.82
CA ALA A 44 1.01 7.10 2.53
C ALA A 44 -0.24 7.87 2.06
N LYS A 45 -0.51 7.86 0.75
CA LYS A 45 -1.71 8.48 0.19
C LYS A 45 -3.00 7.77 0.63
N ALA A 46 -2.97 6.45 0.73
CA ALA A 46 -4.08 5.69 1.30
C ALA A 46 -4.34 6.06 2.76
N GLU A 47 -3.31 6.37 3.55
CA GLU A 47 -3.48 6.83 4.94
C GLU A 47 -4.08 8.24 5.04
N GLU A 48 -3.86 9.09 4.04
CA GLU A 48 -4.40 10.45 3.99
C GLU A 48 -5.85 10.50 3.50
N GLU A 49 -6.19 9.68 2.49
CA GLU A 49 -7.47 9.74 1.78
C GLU A 49 -8.54 8.78 2.35
N LEU A 50 -8.14 7.67 2.97
CA LEU A 50 -9.10 6.67 3.47
C LEU A 50 -9.53 6.96 4.90
N SER A 51 -10.79 6.63 5.20
CA SER A 51 -11.25 6.53 6.59
C SER A 51 -10.46 5.46 7.34
N LYS A 52 -10.31 5.59 8.66
CA LYS A 52 -9.60 4.61 9.49
C LYS A 52 -10.10 3.17 9.28
N ALA A 53 -11.41 2.99 9.12
CA ALA A 53 -12.01 1.68 8.88
C ALA A 53 -11.66 1.11 7.48
N ASP A 54 -11.61 1.97 6.46
CA ASP A 54 -11.25 1.55 5.10
C ASP A 54 -9.75 1.34 4.94
N LEU A 55 -8.93 2.14 5.63
CA LEU A 55 -7.49 1.95 5.70
C LEU A 55 -7.13 0.62 6.37
N GLU A 56 -7.83 0.25 7.45
CA GLU A 56 -7.64 -1.05 8.10
C GLU A 56 -8.07 -2.20 7.19
N ALA A 57 -9.23 -2.08 6.53
CA ALA A 57 -9.68 -3.07 5.55
C ALA A 57 -8.72 -3.19 4.36
N PHE A 58 -8.18 -2.08 3.87
CA PHE A 58 -7.16 -2.02 2.83
C PHE A 58 -5.89 -2.77 3.25
N ARG A 59 -5.40 -2.53 4.47
CA ARG A 59 -4.23 -3.23 5.04
C ARG A 59 -4.48 -4.71 5.24
N CYS A 60 -5.68 -5.11 5.68
CA CYS A 60 -6.07 -6.51 5.81
C CYS A 60 -6.09 -7.22 4.45
N GLY A 61 -6.71 -6.62 3.43
CA GLY A 61 -6.71 -7.16 2.07
C GLY A 61 -5.30 -7.26 1.48
N MET A 62 -4.45 -6.28 1.75
CA MET A 62 -3.02 -6.33 1.41
C MET A 62 -2.30 -7.52 2.05
N GLY A 63 -2.51 -7.72 3.36
CA GLY A 63 -1.96 -8.88 4.08
C GLY A 63 -2.43 -10.20 3.48
N GLU A 64 -3.70 -10.29 3.09
CA GLU A 64 -4.27 -11.49 2.47
C GLU A 64 -3.66 -11.78 1.08
N LEU A 65 -3.49 -10.76 0.23
CA LEU A 65 -2.81 -10.91 -1.06
C LEU A 65 -1.38 -11.43 -0.89
N LEU A 66 -0.63 -10.92 0.08
CA LEU A 66 0.72 -11.40 0.38
C LEU A 66 0.72 -12.83 0.95
N ALA A 67 -0.27 -13.17 1.77
CA ALA A 67 -0.44 -14.51 2.30
C ALA A 67 -0.77 -15.53 1.20
N LEU A 68 -1.61 -15.16 0.22
CA LEU A 68 -1.95 -16.00 -0.94
C LEU A 68 -0.71 -16.36 -1.76
N LEU A 69 0.31 -15.50 -1.83
CA LEU A 69 1.57 -15.82 -2.51
C LEU A 69 2.35 -16.97 -1.84
N ARG A 70 2.17 -17.13 -0.52
CA ARG A 70 2.86 -18.13 0.31
C ARG A 70 2.06 -19.41 0.54
N ARG A 71 0.77 -19.42 0.20
CA ARG A 71 -0.07 -20.62 0.31
C ARG A 71 0.37 -21.66 -0.71
N THR A 72 0.69 -22.84 -0.21
CA THR A 72 1.03 -24.04 -0.99
C THR A 72 -0.17 -24.99 -1.12
N ASP A 73 -1.18 -24.79 -0.29
CA ASP A 73 -2.46 -25.50 -0.24
C ASP A 73 -3.42 -25.16 -1.40
N LEU A 74 -3.10 -24.15 -2.20
CA LEU A 74 -3.95 -23.68 -3.31
C LEU A 74 -3.18 -23.71 -4.64
N ASP A 75 -3.81 -24.28 -5.66
CA ASP A 75 -3.29 -24.24 -7.03
C ASP A 75 -3.23 -22.82 -7.59
N ALA A 76 -2.44 -22.61 -8.65
CA ALA A 76 -2.24 -21.29 -9.26
C ALA A 76 -3.57 -20.62 -9.65
N THR A 77 -4.53 -21.38 -10.17
CA THR A 77 -5.86 -20.89 -10.53
C THR A 77 -6.68 -20.46 -9.31
N GLN A 78 -6.63 -21.22 -8.22
CA GLN A 78 -7.36 -20.88 -6.99
C GLN A 78 -6.75 -19.65 -6.31
N ARG A 79 -5.42 -19.55 -6.28
CA ARG A 79 -4.71 -18.37 -5.80
C ARG A 79 -5.02 -17.13 -6.63
N ALA A 80 -5.08 -17.26 -7.95
CA ALA A 80 -5.45 -16.15 -8.84
C ALA A 80 -6.91 -15.73 -8.62
N ALA A 81 -7.85 -16.67 -8.47
CA ALA A 81 -9.24 -16.38 -8.18
C ALA A 81 -9.41 -15.64 -6.84
N ARG A 82 -8.79 -16.15 -5.77
CA ARG A 82 -8.79 -15.47 -4.46
C ARG A 82 -8.13 -14.10 -4.53
N ALA A 83 -6.98 -13.98 -5.20
CA ALA A 83 -6.32 -12.70 -5.36
C ALA A 83 -7.20 -11.68 -6.11
N LYS A 84 -8.00 -12.14 -7.09
CA LYS A 84 -8.96 -11.29 -7.79
C LYS A 84 -10.06 -10.79 -6.83
N GLU A 85 -10.69 -11.69 -6.07
CA GLU A 85 -11.74 -11.32 -5.11
C GLU A 85 -11.24 -10.27 -4.10
N VAL A 86 -10.02 -10.45 -3.58
CA VAL A 86 -9.41 -9.52 -2.62
C VAL A 86 -9.08 -8.18 -3.27
N ARG A 87 -8.59 -8.18 -4.52
CA ARG A 87 -8.36 -6.94 -5.28
C ARG A 87 -9.66 -6.17 -5.53
N GLU A 88 -10.74 -6.86 -5.86
CA GLU A 88 -12.06 -6.25 -6.05
C GLU A 88 -12.58 -5.65 -4.75
N ALA A 89 -12.46 -6.36 -3.63
CA ALA A 89 -12.82 -5.85 -2.30
C ALA A 89 -12.02 -4.59 -1.93
N ILE A 90 -10.72 -4.57 -2.21
CA ILE A 90 -9.86 -3.40 -1.99
C ILE A 90 -10.31 -2.22 -2.87
N GLN A 91 -10.58 -2.46 -4.16
CA GLN A 91 -11.06 -1.43 -5.08
C GLN A 91 -12.38 -0.81 -4.61
N GLU A 92 -13.30 -1.62 -4.06
CA GLU A 92 -14.54 -1.11 -3.49
C GLU A 92 -14.30 -0.17 -2.29
N ARG A 93 -13.28 -0.44 -1.46
CA ARG A 93 -12.93 0.42 -0.32
C ARG A 93 -12.28 1.73 -0.73
N ILE A 94 -11.52 1.74 -1.82
CA ILE A 94 -10.84 2.94 -2.30
C ILE A 94 -11.64 3.70 -3.38
N LYS A 95 -12.85 3.23 -3.74
CA LYS A 95 -13.64 3.76 -4.87
C LYS A 95 -13.91 5.26 -4.84
N TYR A 96 -13.92 5.86 -3.65
CA TYR A 96 -14.16 7.29 -3.44
C TYR A 96 -12.87 8.13 -3.55
N ALA A 97 -11.70 7.50 -3.62
CA ALA A 97 -10.39 8.13 -3.78
C ALA A 97 -9.87 7.88 -5.21
N PRO A 98 -10.20 8.76 -6.18
CA PRO A 98 -9.95 8.52 -7.61
C PRO A 98 -8.47 8.33 -7.95
N GLU A 99 -7.58 9.00 -7.21
CA GLU A 99 -6.13 8.84 -7.40
C GLU A 99 -5.64 7.46 -6.95
N LEU A 100 -6.20 6.91 -5.87
CA LEU A 100 -5.88 5.54 -5.44
C LEU A 100 -6.43 4.52 -6.45
N VAL A 101 -7.67 4.70 -6.91
CA VAL A 101 -8.27 3.81 -7.93
C VAL A 101 -7.41 3.76 -9.20
N ARG A 102 -6.95 4.91 -9.69
CA ARG A 102 -6.12 5.01 -10.90
C ARG A 102 -4.82 4.21 -10.75
N ASP A 103 -4.19 4.35 -9.59
CA ASP A 103 -2.83 3.83 -9.35
C ASP A 103 -2.86 2.40 -8.73
N ALA A 104 -4.04 1.86 -8.46
CA ALA A 104 -4.24 0.56 -7.81
C ALA A 104 -3.66 -0.62 -8.61
N ASP A 105 -3.84 -0.65 -9.93
CA ASP A 105 -3.32 -1.74 -10.77
C ASP A 105 -1.80 -1.77 -10.77
N GLN A 106 -1.16 -0.60 -10.94
CA GLN A 106 0.29 -0.44 -10.82
C GLN A 106 0.79 -0.86 -9.43
N PHE A 107 0.02 -0.57 -8.38
CA PHE A 107 0.37 -0.95 -7.02
C PHE A 107 0.33 -2.48 -6.83
N PHE A 108 -0.71 -3.15 -7.32
CA PHE A 108 -0.78 -4.62 -7.32
C PHE A 108 0.32 -5.25 -8.18
N ALA A 109 0.68 -4.62 -9.30
CA ALA A 109 1.77 -5.06 -10.15
C ALA A 109 3.12 -4.95 -9.46
N CYS A 110 3.41 -3.83 -8.78
CA CYS A 110 4.63 -3.63 -7.98
C CYS A 110 4.76 -4.69 -6.87
N MET A 111 3.64 -5.02 -6.21
CA MET A 111 3.58 -6.06 -5.20
C MET A 111 3.84 -7.47 -5.76
N GLY A 112 3.41 -7.75 -7.00
CA GLY A 112 3.66 -9.03 -7.69
C GLY A 112 5.04 -9.13 -8.36
N ALA A 113 5.61 -8.00 -8.78
CA ALA A 113 6.87 -7.90 -9.52
C ALA A 113 8.10 -8.26 -8.67
N GLY A 114 7.99 -8.28 -7.34
CA GLY A 114 9.02 -8.81 -6.44
C GLY A 114 9.44 -10.25 -6.77
N LYS A 115 8.62 -11.04 -7.47
CA LYS A 115 9.00 -12.36 -7.99
C LYS A 115 9.84 -12.30 -9.28
N LYS A 116 9.61 -11.33 -10.16
CA LYS A 116 10.24 -11.28 -11.49
C LYS A 116 11.70 -10.81 -11.40
N ALA A 117 12.02 -9.96 -10.42
CA ALA A 117 13.40 -9.54 -10.14
C ALA A 117 14.21 -10.58 -9.34
N ALA A 118 13.54 -11.54 -8.68
CA ALA A 118 14.18 -12.54 -7.82
C ALA A 118 14.53 -13.85 -8.53
N GLY A 119 14.39 -13.96 -9.86
CA GLY A 119 14.91 -15.10 -10.63
C GLY A 119 14.45 -16.48 -10.16
N VAL A 120 13.23 -16.63 -9.66
CA VAL A 120 12.66 -17.95 -9.35
C VAL A 120 11.82 -18.40 -10.54
N GLU A 121 12.54 -18.79 -11.59
CA GLU A 121 12.05 -19.77 -12.56
C GLU A 121 12.36 -21.16 -11.99
N HIS A 122 11.34 -22.01 -11.86
CA HIS A 122 11.53 -23.43 -11.60
C HIS A 122 10.44 -24.20 -12.35
#